data_AF-A0A6P8M9N0-F1
#
_entry.id   AF-A0A6P8M9N0-F1
#
_cell.length_a   1.000
_cell.length_b   1.000
_cell.length_c   1.000
_cell.angle_alpha   90.00
_cell.angle_beta   90.00
_cell.angle_gamma   90.00
#
_symmetry.space_group_name_H-M   'P 1'
#
loop_
_entity.id
_entity.type
_entity.pdbx_description
1 polymer ?
#
loop_
_entity_poly.entity_id
_entity_poly.type
_entity_poly.pdbx_seq_one_letter_code
_entity_poly.pdbx_strand_id
1 'polypeptide(L)'
;MFSFSRAFPPILFATLFICIGLTHSLKCYKCGQYNEGVGSITPCINYTAHMHLKECLPTAEWCIKYVSEGSTVRDCVPVCTEKEAWSTRTYCCQEDGCNSAPSFVSSSCLTMLAITMAAFLMLRG
;
A
#
# COMPACT_ATOMS: atom_id res chain seq x y z
N MET A 1 22.18 -40.70 -19.06
CA MET A 1 20.84 -40.08 -18.96
C MET A 1 20.81 -39.22 -17.71
N PHE A 2 20.83 -37.90 -17.89
CA PHE A 2 20.68 -36.96 -16.77
C PHE A 2 19.23 -37.08 -16.25
N SER A 3 19.11 -37.46 -14.98
CA SER A 3 17.84 -37.61 -14.27
C SER A 3 17.20 -36.23 -14.12
N PHE A 4 16.29 -35.92 -15.04
CA PHE A 4 15.57 -34.65 -15.14
C PHE A 4 14.41 -34.53 -14.12
N SER A 5 14.23 -35.49 -13.21
CA SER A 5 12.95 -35.66 -12.48
C SER A 5 12.84 -35.04 -11.08
N ARG A 6 13.89 -34.45 -10.49
CA ARG A 6 13.80 -33.89 -9.11
C ARG A 6 13.95 -32.37 -8.98
N ALA A 7 14.33 -31.66 -10.05
CA ALA A 7 14.48 -30.20 -10.04
C ALA A 7 13.24 -29.44 -10.58
N PHE A 8 12.30 -30.14 -11.21
CA PHE A 8 11.13 -29.55 -11.85
C PHE A 8 10.08 -28.93 -10.91
N PRO A 9 9.72 -29.53 -9.76
CA PRO A 9 8.67 -28.95 -8.93
C PRO A 9 9.07 -27.61 -8.27
N PRO A 10 10.25 -27.42 -7.64
CA PRO A 10 10.53 -26.18 -6.92
C PRO A 10 10.72 -24.97 -7.85
N ILE A 11 11.26 -25.19 -9.06
CA ILE A 11 11.48 -24.11 -10.05
C ILE A 11 10.14 -23.66 -10.65
N LEU A 12 9.22 -24.60 -10.89
CA LEU A 12 7.88 -24.29 -11.38
C LEU A 12 7.04 -23.54 -10.32
N PHE A 13 7.16 -23.93 -9.05
CA PHE A 13 6.51 -23.20 -7.94
C PHE A 13 7.11 -21.80 -7.76
N ALA A 14 8.44 -21.65 -7.80
CA ALA A 14 9.09 -20.35 -7.69
C ALA A 14 8.69 -19.39 -8.82
N THR A 15 8.61 -19.90 -10.07
CA THR A 15 8.16 -19.10 -11.22
C THR A 15 6.68 -18.73 -11.15
N LEU A 16 5.80 -19.62 -10.64
CA LEU A 16 4.40 -19.27 -10.39
C LEU A 16 4.25 -18.15 -9.35
N PHE A 17 5.01 -18.20 -8.25
CA PHE A 17 5.00 -17.15 -7.22
C PHE A 17 5.49 -15.79 -7.74
N ILE A 18 6.45 -15.77 -8.67
CA ILE A 18 6.94 -14.55 -9.32
C ILE A 18 5.86 -13.97 -10.26
N CYS A 19 5.07 -14.80 -10.92
CA CYS A 19 4.05 -14.37 -11.88
C CYS A 19 2.74 -13.84 -11.25
N ILE A 20 2.45 -14.16 -9.99
CA ILE A 20 1.21 -13.70 -9.31
C ILE A 20 1.30 -12.21 -8.89
N GLY A 21 2.49 -11.60 -8.92
CA GLY A 21 2.72 -10.27 -8.34
C GLY A 21 2.43 -9.05 -9.22
N LEU A 22 1.98 -9.19 -10.47
CA LEU A 22 2.18 -8.13 -11.47
C LEU A 22 0.95 -7.46 -12.10
N THR A 23 -0.29 -7.73 -11.66
CA THR A 23 -1.48 -7.08 -12.29
C THR A 23 -2.55 -6.60 -11.31
N HIS A 24 -2.17 -6.18 -10.11
CA HIS A 24 -3.13 -5.55 -9.20
C HIS A 24 -3.01 -4.02 -9.33
N SER A 25 -4.05 -3.40 -9.90
CA SER A 25 -4.21 -1.95 -9.85
C SER A 25 -4.44 -1.55 -8.39
N LEU A 26 -3.64 -0.61 -7.90
CA LEU A 26 -3.70 -0.12 -6.51
C LEU A 26 -5.10 0.41 -6.21
N LYS A 27 -5.63 0.10 -5.03
CA LYS A 27 -6.91 0.62 -4.56
C LYS A 27 -6.70 1.47 -3.32
N CYS A 28 -7.11 2.72 -3.35
CA CYS A 28 -6.98 3.65 -2.22
C CYS A 28 -8.36 4.20 -1.80
N TYR A 29 -8.49 4.63 -0.56
CA TYR A 29 -9.62 5.48 -0.18
C TYR A 29 -9.44 6.84 -0.86
N LYS A 30 -10.49 7.32 -1.55
CA LYS A 30 -10.46 8.61 -2.26
C LYS A 30 -11.56 9.53 -1.73
N CYS A 31 -11.17 10.66 -1.17
CA CYS A 31 -12.08 11.71 -0.72
C CYS A 31 -11.38 13.07 -0.65
N GLY A 32 -12.13 14.12 -0.93
CA GLY A 32 -11.57 15.47 -1.04
C GLY A 32 -10.76 15.68 -2.32
N GLN A 33 -10.15 16.86 -2.44
CA GLN A 33 -9.21 17.20 -3.50
C GLN A 33 -8.06 18.01 -2.90
N TYR A 34 -6.82 17.61 -3.23
CA TYR A 34 -5.61 18.32 -2.86
C TYR A 34 -5.00 18.95 -4.10
N ASN A 35 -5.04 20.28 -4.20
CA ASN A 35 -4.43 21.01 -5.31
C ASN A 35 -3.14 21.70 -4.84
N GLU A 36 -2.00 21.05 -5.07
CA GLU A 36 -0.67 21.56 -4.67
C GLU A 36 -0.36 22.97 -5.19
N GLY A 37 -0.88 23.35 -6.36
CA GLY A 37 -0.58 24.64 -7.01
C GLY A 37 -1.46 25.82 -6.60
N VAL A 38 -2.59 25.59 -5.91
CA VAL A 38 -3.59 26.65 -5.62
C VAL A 38 -3.78 26.84 -4.11
N GLY A 39 -3.29 25.91 -3.28
CA GLY A 39 -3.49 25.95 -1.83
C GLY A 39 -4.93 25.71 -1.39
N SER A 40 -5.83 25.32 -2.31
CA SER A 40 -7.21 24.98 -2.00
C SER A 40 -7.33 23.48 -1.76
N ILE A 41 -7.90 23.15 -0.60
CA ILE A 41 -8.12 21.79 -0.13
C ILE A 41 -9.61 21.63 0.08
N THR A 42 -10.23 20.68 -0.64
CA THR A 42 -11.60 20.27 -0.34
C THR A 42 -11.51 19.10 0.63
N PRO A 43 -11.89 19.25 1.91
CA PRO A 43 -11.74 18.17 2.88
C PRO A 43 -12.74 17.03 2.61
N CYS A 44 -12.39 15.83 3.08
CA CYS A 44 -13.36 14.74 3.19
C CYS A 44 -14.48 15.15 4.15
N ILE A 45 -15.73 15.04 3.72
CA ILE A 45 -16.90 15.20 4.59
C ILE A 45 -17.12 13.90 5.39
N ASN A 46 -17.50 14.02 6.67
CA ASN A 46 -17.50 12.95 7.70
C ASN A 46 -17.97 11.56 7.22
N TYR A 47 -18.98 11.48 6.35
CA TYR A 47 -19.49 10.21 5.84
C TYR A 47 -18.68 9.64 4.66
N THR A 48 -18.00 10.46 3.86
CA THR A 48 -17.20 10.00 2.69
C THR A 48 -15.81 9.48 3.05
N ALA A 49 -15.30 9.79 4.25
CA ALA A 49 -13.92 9.51 4.64
C ALA A 49 -13.55 8.01 4.66
N HIS A 50 -14.55 7.13 4.81
CA HIS A 50 -14.36 5.69 4.96
C HIS A 50 -14.97 4.85 3.84
N MET A 51 -15.69 5.44 2.88
CA MET A 51 -16.73 4.67 2.18
C MET A 51 -16.37 4.21 0.76
N HIS A 52 -15.32 4.73 0.14
CA HIS A 52 -15.01 4.33 -1.23
C HIS A 52 -13.52 4.04 -1.44
N LEU A 53 -13.17 2.78 -1.18
CA LEU A 53 -11.99 2.17 -1.77
C LEU A 53 -12.21 2.14 -3.29
N LYS A 54 -11.40 2.90 -4.03
CA LYS A 54 -11.50 3.04 -5.48
C LYS A 54 -10.19 2.62 -6.13
N GLU A 55 -10.32 2.05 -7.31
CA GLU A 55 -9.18 1.73 -8.16
C GLU A 55 -8.49 3.01 -8.63
N CYS A 56 -7.16 3.00 -8.56
CA CYS A 56 -6.31 4.09 -8.99
C CYS A 56 -6.04 4.00 -10.49
N LEU A 57 -5.52 5.10 -11.07
CA LEU A 57 -4.99 5.02 -12.43
C LEU A 57 -3.75 4.11 -12.45
N PRO A 58 -3.44 3.43 -13.56
CA PRO A 58 -2.24 2.59 -13.68
C PRO A 58 -0.92 3.35 -13.45
N THR A 59 -0.93 4.67 -13.63
CA THR A 59 0.22 5.55 -13.38
C THR A 59 0.37 5.92 -11.91
N ALA A 60 -0.61 5.64 -11.06
CA ALA A 60 -0.60 5.99 -9.64
C ALA A 60 -0.10 4.81 -8.81
N GLU A 61 1.06 4.98 -8.17
CA GLU A 61 1.75 3.94 -7.40
C GLU A 61 1.60 4.12 -5.89
N TRP A 62 0.98 5.22 -5.44
CA TRP A 62 0.92 5.60 -4.03
C TRP A 62 -0.49 6.01 -3.61
N CYS A 63 -0.94 5.49 -2.47
CA CYS A 63 -2.04 6.06 -1.72
C CYS A 63 -1.51 7.20 -0.83
N ILE A 64 -2.21 8.33 -0.82
CA ILE A 64 -1.88 9.46 0.04
C ILE A 64 -2.93 9.67 1.11
N LYS A 65 -2.48 10.21 2.24
CA LYS A 65 -3.33 10.82 3.24
C LYS A 65 -2.72 12.15 3.65
N TYR A 66 -3.41 13.22 3.30
CA TYR A 66 -3.09 14.56 3.77
C TYR A 66 -3.96 14.88 4.99
N VAL A 67 -3.35 15.34 6.08
CA VAL A 67 -4.02 15.76 7.30
C VAL A 67 -3.61 17.19 7.61
N SER A 68 -4.57 18.04 7.92
CA SER A 68 -4.39 19.41 8.41
C SER A 68 -5.35 19.63 9.58
N GLU A 69 -5.25 20.76 10.27
CA GLU A 69 -6.13 21.09 11.40
C GLU A 69 -7.61 20.99 10.99
N GLY A 70 -8.29 19.96 11.47
CA GLY A 70 -9.70 19.68 11.17
C GLY A 70 -10.00 19.18 9.75
N SER A 71 -8.99 18.93 8.90
CA SER A 71 -9.19 18.51 7.50
C SER A 71 -8.39 17.25 7.18
N THR A 72 -8.97 16.36 6.38
CA THR A 72 -8.27 15.19 5.82
C THR A 72 -8.62 15.07 4.35
N VAL A 73 -7.64 14.67 3.53
CA VAL A 73 -7.80 14.35 2.10
C VAL A 73 -7.09 13.04 1.81
N ARG A 74 -7.67 12.23 0.92
CA ARG A 74 -7.14 10.92 0.54
C ARG A 74 -7.26 10.75 -0.97
N ASP A 75 -6.19 10.31 -1.62
CA ASP A 75 -6.16 10.12 -3.08
C ASP A 75 -5.10 9.09 -3.49
N CYS A 76 -5.00 8.82 -4.79
CA CYS A 76 -3.88 8.12 -5.40
C CYS A 76 -3.01 9.09 -6.21
N VAL A 77 -1.69 8.97 -6.13
CA VAL A 77 -0.73 9.81 -6.87
C VAL A 77 0.37 8.96 -7.50
N PRO A 78 0.99 9.42 -8.60
CA PRO A 78 2.13 8.74 -9.23
C PRO A 78 3.38 8.77 -8.35
N VAL A 79 3.61 9.88 -7.64
CA VAL A 79 4.78 10.07 -6.77
C VAL A 79 4.31 10.71 -5.48
N CYS A 80 4.78 10.20 -4.34
CA CYS A 80 4.45 10.73 -3.03
C CYS A 80 5.73 11.06 -2.25
N THR A 81 5.68 12.14 -1.46
CA THR A 81 6.74 12.50 -0.52
C THR A 81 6.08 12.92 0.78
N GLU A 82 6.47 12.26 1.87
CA GLU A 82 5.99 12.63 3.20
C GLU A 82 6.52 14.01 3.58
N LYS A 83 5.63 14.86 4.07
CA LYS A 83 5.92 16.25 4.42
C LYS A 83 5.21 16.58 5.72
N GLU A 84 5.88 17.30 6.61
CA GLU A 84 5.31 17.84 7.83
C GLU A 84 5.62 19.33 7.93
N ALA A 85 4.58 20.17 7.99
CA ALA A 85 4.71 21.63 8.10
C ALA A 85 3.47 22.23 8.76
N TRP A 86 3.65 23.10 9.76
CA TRP A 86 2.57 23.89 10.40
C TRP A 86 1.26 23.11 10.65
N SER A 87 1.31 22.00 11.40
CA SER A 87 0.14 21.12 11.69
C SER A 87 -0.43 20.34 10.49
N THR A 88 0.26 20.38 9.35
CA THR A 88 -0.08 19.58 8.17
C THR A 88 0.89 18.41 8.02
N ARG A 89 0.37 17.23 7.71
CA ARG A 89 1.14 16.00 7.48
C ARG A 89 0.64 15.27 6.25
N THR A 90 1.56 14.89 5.38
CA THR A 90 1.30 14.01 4.23
C THR A 90 1.93 12.66 4.50
N TYR A 91 1.15 11.60 4.32
CA TYR A 91 1.60 10.22 4.47
C TYR A 91 1.45 9.45 3.17
N CYS A 92 2.38 8.53 2.93
CA CYS A 92 2.48 7.75 1.70
C CYS A 92 2.47 6.25 2.01
N CYS A 93 1.76 5.46 1.21
CA CYS A 93 1.76 3.99 1.32
C CYS A 93 1.39 3.33 -0.01
N GLN A 94 1.68 2.04 -0.17
CA GLN A 94 1.55 1.33 -1.45
C GLN A 94 0.67 0.08 -1.38
N GLU A 95 0.00 -0.17 -0.25
CA GLU A 95 -0.92 -1.29 -0.10
C GLU A 95 -2.38 -0.86 -0.31
N ASP A 96 -3.21 -1.79 -0.78
CA ASP A 96 -4.64 -1.53 -0.96
C ASP A 96 -5.29 -1.04 0.35
N GLY A 97 -5.87 0.15 0.32
CA GLY A 97 -6.59 0.75 1.44
C GLY A 97 -5.70 1.16 2.63
N CYS A 98 -4.37 1.20 2.47
CA CYS A 98 -3.42 1.57 3.54
C CYS A 98 -3.68 2.97 4.12
N ASN A 99 -4.21 3.89 3.31
CA ASN A 99 -4.55 5.24 3.75
C ASN A 99 -5.84 5.31 4.60
N SER A 100 -6.38 4.17 5.05
CA SER A 100 -7.56 4.04 5.93
C SER A 100 -7.32 4.61 7.34
N ALA A 101 -6.15 4.35 7.93
CA ALA A 101 -5.88 4.54 9.35
C ALA A 101 -5.61 6.01 9.75
N PRO A 102 -5.85 6.39 11.02
CA PRO A 102 -5.47 7.70 11.56
C PRO A 102 -3.95 7.93 11.63
N SER A 103 -3.17 6.86 11.74
CA SER A 103 -1.70 6.87 11.81
C SER A 103 -1.14 5.57 11.21
N PHE A 104 -0.09 5.68 10.40
CA PHE A 104 0.55 4.52 9.77
C PHE A 104 1.34 3.73 10.81
N VAL A 105 0.94 2.48 11.06
CA VAL A 105 1.84 1.48 11.62
C VAL A 105 2.19 0.56 10.45
N SER A 106 3.43 0.68 9.97
CA SER A 106 3.98 -0.15 8.90
C SER A 106 3.73 -1.63 9.20
N SER A 107 3.03 -2.31 8.29
CA SER A 107 2.69 -3.75 8.37
C SER A 107 3.89 -4.67 8.10
N SER A 108 5.12 -4.14 8.12
CA SER A 108 6.36 -4.92 7.98
C SER A 108 6.67 -5.80 9.20
N CYS A 109 6.03 -5.56 10.35
CA CYS A 109 6.25 -6.37 11.55
C CYS A 109 5.64 -7.79 11.43
N LEU A 110 4.45 -7.89 10.83
CA LEU A 110 3.72 -9.17 10.70
C LEU A 110 4.38 -10.11 9.69
N THR A 111 4.95 -9.56 8.61
CA THR A 111 5.67 -10.34 7.60
C THR A 111 6.97 -10.92 8.16
N MET A 112 7.71 -10.14 8.96
CA MET A 112 8.93 -10.62 9.64
C MET A 112 8.61 -11.71 10.68
N LEU A 113 7.49 -11.60 11.40
CA LEU A 113 7.04 -12.63 12.34
C LEU A 113 6.66 -13.94 11.64
N ALA A 114 5.99 -13.86 10.48
CA ALA A 114 5.63 -15.04 9.70
C ALA A 114 6.85 -15.76 9.12
N ILE A 115 7.83 -15.02 8.60
CA ILE A 115 9.08 -15.58 8.04
C ILE A 115 9.92 -16.25 9.12
N THR A 116 10.05 -15.62 10.29
CA THR A 116 10.80 -16.20 11.41
C THR A 116 10.15 -17.49 11.93
N MET A 117 8.82 -17.52 12.08
CA MET A 117 8.09 -18.73 12.47
C MET A 117 8.24 -19.86 11.45
N ALA A 118 8.16 -19.56 10.15
CA ALA A 118 8.37 -20.54 9.10
C ALA A 118 9.80 -21.09 9.11
N ALA A 119 10.82 -20.24 9.28
CA ALA A 119 12.21 -20.67 9.41
C ALA A 119 12.43 -21.58 10.63
N PHE A 120 11.85 -21.24 11.79
CA PHE A 120 11.92 -22.06 12.99
C PHE A 120 11.30 -23.45 12.83
N LEU A 121 10.20 -23.56 12.09
CA LEU A 121 9.55 -24.84 11.80
C LEU A 121 10.36 -25.69 10.82
N MET A 122 11.00 -25.08 9.83
CA MET A 122 11.83 -25.77 8.83
C MET A 122 13.19 -26.22 9.40
N LEU A 123 13.73 -25.51 10.39
CA LEU A 123 14.99 -25.87 11.08
C LEU A 123 14.80 -26.95 12.16
N ARG A 124 13.55 -27.20 12.59
CA ARG A 124 13.18 -28.23 13.58
C ARG A 124 12.63 -29.51 12.95
N GLY A 125 12.47 -29.56 11.63
CA GLY A 125 12.01 -30.71 10.86
C GLY A 125 13.14 -31.52 10.25
#